data_AF-A0A7M7LP62-F1
#
_entry.id   AF-A0A7M7LP62-F1
#
_cell.length_a   1.000
_cell.length_b   1.000
_cell.length_c   1.000
_cell.angle_alpha   90.00
_cell.angle_beta   90.00
_cell.angle_gamma   90.00
#
_symmetry.space_group_name_H-M   'P 1'
#
loop_
_entity.id
_entity.type
_entity.pdbx_description
1 polymer ?
#
loop_
_entity_poly.entity_id
_entity_poly.type
_entity_poly.pdbx_seq_one_letter_code
_entity_poly.pdbx_strand_id
1 'polypeptide(L)'
;MFQQLLFKKIFSYGPKYYWLNRINQISNDSIKDGNNKDGNCEPKTNVFEKVPLQNSYNKQEVLHLLEEAATFEDAKDKNWMTTPYPKDISIKKETEPSINPKTTSILLFPGQGTIKVGMIKKYLRYSGTKELFEIANEIINYNLLKLCLDGAQEKLNRTEFNQAATVVSSLAALEKIKEEKPHVFESCVATAGYSVGEITALILSGILTFEDGIRLAWTRGKAMQYAADKVPQGMLSIICTPKTKLSQVCQEAKNWAMNIGIEKPICRIAIFLCTERKIIAGNIEALEYIEKNKTEFNLENVSRLPVSGAFHTPLMEPALKSVSEMLKSITINEPRCKVYSNYKGYPYSNLRYVKKYILKQIVSPVKWEQCLQNIYNRPKGTSFPETYDIGSEGRMRTILKLINAKASRSCTVI
;
A
#
# COMPACT_ATOMS: atom_id res chain seq x y z
N MET A 1 13.29 -11.82 -16.60
CA MET A 1 12.86 -12.56 -17.81
C MET A 1 11.36 -12.87 -17.77
N PHE A 2 10.80 -13.27 -16.62
CA PHE A 2 9.39 -13.61 -16.44
C PHE A 2 8.42 -12.41 -16.46
N GLN A 3 8.78 -11.29 -15.83
CA GLN A 3 8.07 -10.01 -16.04
C GLN A 3 8.02 -9.64 -17.52
N GLN A 4 9.10 -9.82 -18.30
CA GLN A 4 9.03 -9.57 -19.74
C GLN A 4 8.13 -10.56 -20.48
N LEU A 5 7.86 -11.77 -19.97
CA LEU A 5 6.97 -12.76 -20.59
C LEU A 5 5.49 -12.55 -20.20
N LEU A 6 5.18 -12.26 -18.93
CA LEU A 6 3.88 -11.73 -18.54
C LEU A 6 3.62 -10.43 -19.29
N PHE A 7 4.55 -9.47 -19.28
CA PHE A 7 4.34 -8.14 -19.87
C PHE A 7 4.45 -8.10 -21.40
N LYS A 8 5.26 -8.92 -22.08
CA LYS A 8 5.22 -9.05 -23.56
C LYS A 8 3.95 -9.74 -24.04
N LYS A 9 3.38 -10.69 -23.27
CA LYS A 9 2.10 -11.33 -23.60
C LYS A 9 0.87 -10.53 -23.14
N ILE A 10 0.99 -9.58 -22.20
CA ILE A 10 -0.09 -8.65 -21.79
C ILE A 10 -0.18 -7.44 -22.74
N PHE A 11 0.95 -6.97 -23.30
CA PHE A 11 0.99 -5.67 -23.99
C PHE A 11 1.69 -5.74 -25.36
N SER A 12 1.20 -6.58 -26.28
CA SER A 12 1.76 -6.66 -27.65
C SER A 12 1.10 -5.71 -28.67
N TYR A 13 0.08 -4.91 -28.32
CA TYR A 13 -0.55 -3.96 -29.25
C TYR A 13 -1.04 -2.68 -28.53
N GLY A 14 -0.27 -1.60 -28.63
CA GLY A 14 -0.67 -0.25 -28.18
C GLY A 14 0.48 0.77 -28.31
N PRO A 15 0.24 1.99 -28.83
CA PRO A 15 1.30 2.84 -29.38
C PRO A 15 2.21 3.48 -28.31
N LYS A 16 3.50 3.53 -28.62
CA LYS A 16 4.62 4.14 -27.87
C LYS A 16 4.57 5.68 -27.71
N TYR A 17 3.40 6.30 -27.77
CA TYR A 17 3.22 7.75 -27.70
C TYR A 17 2.02 7.98 -26.75
N TYR A 18 2.14 8.55 -25.57
CA TYR A 18 2.68 9.84 -25.16
C TYR A 18 3.13 9.70 -23.69
N TRP A 19 4.41 9.98 -23.37
CA TRP A 19 4.96 10.41 -22.05
C TRP A 19 6.49 10.22 -21.93
N LEU A 20 7.22 10.09 -23.03
CA LEU A 20 8.67 9.78 -23.00
C LEU A 20 9.60 10.80 -23.67
N ASN A 21 9.20 12.07 -23.84
CA ASN A 21 10.13 13.11 -24.27
C ASN A 21 9.99 14.38 -23.44
N ARG A 22 10.78 14.48 -22.36
CA ARG A 22 11.46 15.69 -21.89
C ARG A 22 12.36 15.33 -20.70
N ILE A 23 13.63 15.04 -21.01
CA ILE A 23 14.87 15.45 -20.33
C ILE A 23 15.95 14.55 -20.95
N ASN A 24 16.50 15.01 -22.06
CA ASN A 24 17.83 14.69 -22.55
C ASN A 24 18.15 15.73 -23.62
N GLN A 25 18.63 16.89 -23.18
CA GLN A 25 19.49 17.79 -23.94
C GLN A 25 19.99 18.89 -22.99
N ILE A 26 21.23 19.32 -23.21
CA ILE A 26 22.16 20.05 -22.31
C ILE A 26 22.89 19.05 -21.38
N SER A 27 24.11 18.58 -21.66
CA SER A 27 25.22 19.19 -22.40
C SER A 27 26.15 18.10 -22.92
N ASN A 28 26.55 18.20 -24.20
CA ASN A 28 27.81 17.66 -24.67
C ASN A 28 28.39 18.68 -25.64
N ASP A 29 29.62 19.08 -25.35
CA ASP A 29 30.66 19.73 -26.17
C ASP A 29 31.43 20.64 -25.22
N SER A 30 32.75 20.55 -25.04
CA SER A 30 33.81 19.81 -25.72
C SER A 30 35.09 20.04 -24.90
N ILE A 31 36.05 19.11 -24.95
CA ILE A 31 37.51 19.33 -25.10
C ILE A 31 38.16 17.94 -25.18
N LYS A 32 38.84 17.70 -26.30
CA LYS A 32 39.73 16.57 -26.58
C LYS A 32 41.19 17.03 -26.46
N ASP A 33 42.06 16.02 -26.47
CA ASP A 33 43.54 16.01 -26.55
C ASP A 33 44.22 15.87 -25.18
N GLY A 34 45.17 14.97 -24.93
CA GLY A 34 45.92 14.02 -25.74
C GLY A 34 47.06 13.44 -24.87
N ASN A 35 47.52 12.22 -25.18
CA ASN A 35 48.53 11.39 -24.50
C ASN A 35 49.82 12.09 -23.99
N ASN A 36 50.33 11.69 -22.80
CA ASN A 36 51.62 10.94 -22.65
C ASN A 36 52.09 10.75 -21.18
N LYS A 37 52.45 9.49 -20.87
CA LYS A 37 53.65 8.94 -20.19
C LYS A 37 54.11 9.35 -18.78
N ASP A 38 54.27 8.28 -17.99
CA ASP A 38 55.39 7.88 -17.11
C ASP A 38 55.87 8.81 -15.97
N GLY A 39 55.88 8.27 -14.75
CA GLY A 39 56.66 8.83 -13.65
C GLY A 39 56.31 8.26 -12.26
N ASN A 40 57.08 7.26 -11.83
CA ASN A 40 57.21 6.74 -10.46
C ASN A 40 57.07 7.80 -9.34
N CYS A 41 56.50 7.40 -8.20
CA CYS A 41 57.18 7.43 -6.89
C CYS A 41 56.24 7.02 -5.73
N GLU A 42 56.49 5.85 -5.16
CA GLU A 42 56.44 5.60 -3.70
C GLU A 42 57.91 5.39 -3.24
N PRO A 43 58.32 5.46 -1.94
CA PRO A 43 57.50 5.39 -0.73
C PRO A 43 57.93 6.35 0.43
N LYS A 44 57.27 6.19 1.59
CA LYS A 44 57.60 6.66 2.97
C LYS A 44 57.00 8.04 3.34
N THR A 45 56.38 8.29 4.49
CA THR A 45 56.42 7.63 5.81
C THR A 45 55.22 8.10 6.65
N ASN A 46 54.73 7.25 7.55
CA ASN A 46 53.75 7.56 8.59
C ASN A 46 54.15 8.77 9.45
N VAL A 47 53.24 9.75 9.60
CA VAL A 47 52.98 10.45 10.87
C VAL A 47 51.48 10.74 10.96
N PHE A 48 50.74 9.87 11.65
CA PHE A 48 49.42 10.23 12.16
C PHE A 48 49.61 11.12 13.39
N GLU A 49 49.61 12.44 13.19
CA GLU A 49 49.43 13.40 14.28
C GLU A 49 47.95 13.48 14.63
N LYS A 50 47.63 13.07 15.86
CA LYS A 50 46.33 13.29 16.50
C LYS A 50 46.11 14.80 16.65
N VAL A 51 45.16 15.37 15.91
CA VAL A 51 44.60 16.70 16.21
C VAL A 51 43.41 16.51 17.16
N PRO A 52 43.32 17.21 18.31
CA PRO A 52 42.24 17.01 19.28
C PRO A 52 40.91 17.56 18.77
N LEU A 53 39.85 16.76 18.92
CA LEU A 53 38.46 17.22 18.83
C LEU A 53 38.14 18.07 20.08
N GLN A 54 38.37 19.37 19.99
CA GLN A 54 37.73 20.37 20.85
C GLN A 54 37.23 21.50 19.95
N ASN A 55 35.94 21.47 19.62
CA ASN A 55 35.21 22.67 19.23
C ASN A 55 33.81 22.57 19.85
N SER A 56 33.71 23.00 21.10
CA SER A 56 32.41 23.42 21.65
C SER A 56 32.08 24.76 20.99
N TYR A 57 31.31 24.75 19.92
CA TYR A 57 30.82 26.00 19.33
C TYR A 57 30.04 26.77 20.41
N ASN A 58 30.51 27.97 20.75
CA ASN A 58 29.85 28.80 21.73
C ASN A 58 28.48 29.19 21.18
N LYS A 59 27.42 28.74 21.86
CA LYS A 59 26.04 28.91 21.39
C LYS A 59 25.68 30.39 21.19
N GLN A 60 26.34 31.29 21.92
CA GLN A 60 26.19 32.74 21.78
C GLN A 60 26.82 33.29 20.49
N GLU A 61 27.96 32.79 20.03
CA GLU A 61 28.57 33.23 18.77
C GLU A 61 27.74 32.79 17.55
N VAL A 62 27.19 31.57 17.58
CA VAL A 62 26.32 31.09 16.51
C VAL A 62 25.00 31.86 16.47
N LEU A 63 24.45 32.25 17.63
CA LEU A 63 23.25 33.09 17.71
C LEU A 63 23.52 34.52 17.19
N HIS A 64 24.66 35.10 17.54
CA HIS A 64 25.06 36.42 17.05
C HIS A 64 25.21 36.43 15.51
N LEU A 65 25.84 35.40 14.95
CA LEU A 65 25.98 35.25 13.50
C LEU A 65 24.63 35.06 12.78
N LEU A 66 23.63 34.48 13.45
CA LEU A 66 22.26 34.34 12.91
C LEU A 66 21.44 35.63 13.02
N GLU A 67 21.68 36.43 14.05
CA GLU A 67 21.05 37.75 14.21
C GLU A 67 21.65 38.81 13.28
N GLU A 68 22.95 38.71 12.96
CA GLU A 68 23.63 39.58 11.99
C GLU A 68 23.46 39.15 10.53
N ALA A 69 22.92 37.95 10.27
CA ALA A 69 22.67 37.47 8.92
C ALA A 69 21.52 38.25 8.28
N ALA A 70 21.84 39.15 7.34
CA ALA A 70 20.85 39.94 6.62
C ALA A 70 19.80 39.05 5.93
N THR A 71 18.53 39.38 6.14
CA THR A 71 17.43 38.69 5.49
C THR A 71 17.07 39.38 4.17
N PHE A 72 16.36 38.68 3.28
CA PHE A 72 15.95 39.20 1.97
C PHE A 72 15.08 40.47 2.03
N GLU A 73 14.51 40.78 3.21
CA GLU A 73 13.70 41.98 3.44
C GLU A 73 14.57 43.22 3.74
N ASP A 74 15.83 43.04 4.14
CA ASP A 74 16.73 44.12 4.57
C ASP A 74 17.49 44.78 3.40
N ALA A 75 17.41 44.22 2.19
CA ALA A 75 18.08 44.74 1.01
C ALA A 75 17.34 45.94 0.39
N LYS A 76 17.88 47.15 0.59
CA LYS A 76 17.32 48.42 0.06
C LYS A 76 17.52 48.64 -1.45
N ASP A 77 18.50 48.00 -2.07
CA ASP A 77 18.73 48.05 -3.52
C ASP A 77 18.64 46.63 -4.12
N LYS A 78 17.63 46.44 -4.98
CA LYS A 78 17.34 45.17 -5.67
C LYS A 78 17.65 45.27 -7.18
N ASN A 79 18.37 46.30 -7.64
CA ASN A 79 18.65 46.51 -9.06
C ASN A 79 19.58 45.47 -9.70
N TRP A 80 20.34 44.72 -8.89
CA TRP A 80 21.13 43.57 -9.32
C TRP A 80 20.30 42.26 -9.45
N MET A 81 19.02 42.30 -9.06
CA MET A 81 18.11 41.15 -9.11
C MET A 81 17.64 40.91 -10.54
N THR A 82 18.50 40.31 -11.36
CA THR A 82 18.05 39.65 -12.58
C THR A 82 17.43 38.33 -12.15
N THR A 83 16.10 38.24 -12.17
CA THR A 83 15.46 36.93 -12.09
C THR A 83 15.99 36.12 -13.28
N PRO A 84 16.50 34.88 -13.11
CA PRO A 84 16.97 34.06 -14.23
C PRO A 84 15.84 33.69 -15.21
N TYR A 85 14.62 34.12 -14.90
CA TYR A 85 13.42 34.00 -15.72
C TYR A 85 12.98 35.39 -16.17
N PRO A 86 12.83 35.62 -17.49
CA PRO A 86 12.24 36.84 -18.02
C PRO A 86 10.85 37.08 -17.40
N LYS A 87 10.57 38.34 -17.02
CA LYS A 87 9.30 38.76 -16.38
C LYS A 87 8.04 38.40 -17.19
N ASP A 88 8.19 38.15 -18.50
CA ASP A 88 7.07 37.96 -19.42
C ASP A 88 6.88 36.51 -19.92
N ILE A 89 7.51 35.51 -19.28
CA ILE A 89 7.16 34.11 -19.56
C ILE A 89 5.85 33.79 -18.85
N SER A 90 4.74 33.96 -19.56
CA SER A 90 3.51 33.24 -19.26
C SER A 90 3.82 31.75 -19.34
N ILE A 91 4.03 31.12 -18.18
CA ILE A 91 3.98 29.67 -18.07
C ILE A 91 2.54 29.31 -18.41
N LYS A 92 2.27 29.03 -19.69
CA LYS A 92 1.15 28.19 -20.05
C LYS A 92 1.36 26.92 -19.24
N LYS A 93 0.65 26.79 -18.11
CA LYS A 93 0.38 25.48 -17.53
C LYS A 93 -0.21 24.72 -18.69
N GLU A 94 0.58 23.85 -19.31
CA GLU A 94 0.04 22.82 -20.20
C GLU A 94 -0.97 22.10 -19.33
N THR A 95 -2.25 22.47 -19.50
CA THR A 95 -3.34 21.76 -18.90
C THR A 95 -3.25 20.38 -19.51
N GLU A 96 -2.79 19.41 -18.73
CA GLU A 96 -2.85 18.01 -19.11
C GLU A 96 -4.23 17.79 -19.75
N PRO A 97 -4.30 17.19 -20.95
CA PRO A 97 -5.56 17.03 -21.65
C PRO A 97 -6.56 16.38 -20.69
N SER A 98 -7.73 17.00 -20.54
CA SER A 98 -8.77 16.54 -19.61
C SER A 98 -9.20 15.12 -19.98
N ILE A 99 -8.61 14.11 -19.33
CA ILE A 99 -8.96 12.71 -19.53
C ILE A 99 -10.41 12.52 -19.08
N ASN A 100 -11.27 12.07 -19.99
CA ASN A 100 -12.66 11.75 -19.64
C ASN A 100 -12.65 10.59 -18.63
N PRO A 101 -13.17 10.77 -17.39
CA PRO A 101 -13.12 9.71 -16.40
C PRO A 101 -13.80 8.43 -16.87
N LYS A 102 -14.83 8.49 -17.72
CA LYS A 102 -15.53 7.30 -18.23
C LYS A 102 -14.64 6.36 -19.05
N THR A 103 -13.53 6.87 -19.60
CA THR A 103 -12.57 6.07 -20.38
C THR A 103 -11.40 5.57 -19.52
N THR A 104 -11.49 5.72 -18.20
CA THR A 104 -10.46 5.28 -17.25
C THR A 104 -10.97 4.17 -16.36
N SER A 105 -10.06 3.37 -15.82
CA SER A 105 -10.39 2.24 -14.96
C SER A 105 -9.73 2.32 -13.58
N ILE A 106 -10.42 1.77 -12.58
CA ILE A 106 -9.94 1.58 -11.20
C ILE A 106 -10.10 0.11 -10.85
N LEU A 107 -9.03 -0.53 -10.37
CA LEU A 107 -9.06 -1.93 -9.94
C LEU A 107 -8.98 -2.04 -8.41
N LEU A 108 -9.96 -2.71 -7.83
CA LEU A 108 -10.08 -2.92 -6.38
C LEU A 108 -9.81 -4.39 -6.03
N PHE A 109 -8.88 -4.61 -5.10
CA PHE A 109 -8.46 -5.95 -4.71
C PHE A 109 -8.94 -6.30 -3.30
N PRO A 110 -9.50 -7.49 -3.09
CA PRO A 110 -9.94 -7.95 -1.77
C PRO A 110 -8.76 -8.25 -0.84
N GLY A 111 -9.07 -8.29 0.45
CA GLY A 111 -8.18 -8.88 1.45
C GLY A 111 -8.57 -10.30 1.82
N GLN A 112 -8.05 -10.74 2.98
CA GLN A 112 -8.30 -12.06 3.53
C GLN A 112 -9.80 -12.31 3.79
N GLY A 113 -10.21 -13.57 3.63
CA GLY A 113 -11.55 -14.06 3.97
C GLY A 113 -12.57 -13.99 2.82
N THR A 114 -12.16 -13.61 1.61
CA THR A 114 -13.01 -13.67 0.41
C THR A 114 -12.91 -15.00 -0.34
N ILE A 115 -11.73 -15.63 -0.31
CA ILE A 115 -11.46 -16.87 -1.05
C ILE A 115 -12.12 -18.08 -0.37
N LYS A 116 -12.78 -18.91 -1.18
CA LYS A 116 -13.30 -20.22 -0.81
C LYS A 116 -12.70 -21.31 -1.70
N VAL A 117 -12.70 -22.52 -1.18
CA VAL A 117 -12.26 -23.72 -1.88
C VAL A 117 -13.07 -23.87 -3.18
N GLY A 118 -12.38 -24.15 -4.28
CA GLY A 118 -12.96 -24.31 -5.60
C GLY A 118 -13.28 -23.01 -6.35
N MET A 119 -13.23 -21.83 -5.70
CA MET A 119 -13.53 -20.55 -6.38
C MET A 119 -12.60 -20.26 -7.55
N ILE A 120 -11.35 -20.75 -7.50
CA ILE A 120 -10.36 -20.49 -8.54
C ILE A 120 -10.62 -21.30 -9.82
N LYS A 121 -11.51 -22.31 -9.78
CA LYS A 121 -11.79 -23.21 -10.93
C LYS A 121 -12.20 -22.43 -12.18
N LYS A 122 -13.00 -21.37 -12.01
CA LYS A 122 -13.46 -20.50 -13.11
C LYS A 122 -12.31 -19.78 -13.82
N TYR A 123 -11.16 -19.62 -13.17
CA TYR A 123 -10.00 -18.95 -13.76
C TYR A 123 -9.01 -19.93 -14.42
N LEU A 124 -9.13 -21.25 -14.19
CA LEU A 124 -8.20 -22.24 -14.75
C LEU A 124 -8.24 -22.37 -16.27
N ARG A 125 -9.31 -21.86 -16.91
CA ARG A 125 -9.42 -21.83 -18.37
C ARG A 125 -8.50 -20.79 -19.02
N TYR A 126 -8.12 -19.75 -18.28
CA TYR A 126 -7.21 -18.71 -18.77
C TYR A 126 -5.77 -19.22 -18.62
N SER A 127 -5.04 -19.23 -19.74
CA SER A 127 -3.73 -19.88 -19.85
C SER A 127 -2.72 -19.43 -18.79
N GLY A 128 -2.69 -18.13 -18.45
CA GLY A 128 -1.78 -17.59 -17.44
C GLY A 128 -2.08 -18.02 -16.00
N THR A 129 -3.29 -18.52 -15.70
CA THR A 129 -3.67 -18.85 -14.31
C THR A 129 -2.85 -20.02 -13.75
N LYS A 130 -2.68 -21.10 -14.52
CA LYS A 130 -1.94 -22.28 -14.05
C LYS A 130 -0.46 -21.94 -13.79
N GLU A 131 0.14 -21.21 -14.73
CA GLU A 131 1.52 -20.75 -14.66
C GLU A 131 1.76 -19.85 -13.43
N LEU A 132 0.84 -18.92 -13.13
CA LEU A 132 0.91 -18.09 -11.91
C LEU A 132 0.96 -18.95 -10.63
N PHE A 133 0.13 -19.99 -10.57
CA PHE A 133 0.09 -20.88 -9.42
C PHE A 133 1.31 -21.79 -9.33
N GLU A 134 1.81 -22.30 -10.46
CA GLU A 134 3.03 -23.12 -10.51
C GLU A 134 4.23 -22.35 -9.97
N ILE A 135 4.43 -21.12 -10.43
CA ILE A 135 5.53 -20.27 -9.97
C ILE A 135 5.33 -19.85 -8.52
N ALA A 136 4.10 -19.53 -8.12
CA ALA A 136 3.81 -19.27 -6.71
C ALA A 136 4.17 -20.46 -5.84
N ASN A 137 3.85 -21.70 -6.29
CA ASN A 137 4.18 -22.92 -5.56
C ASN A 137 5.69 -23.11 -5.41
N GLU A 138 6.47 -22.86 -6.47
CA GLU A 138 7.93 -22.92 -6.45
C GLU A 138 8.52 -21.88 -5.46
N ILE A 139 8.05 -20.63 -5.53
CA ILE A 139 8.53 -19.53 -4.68
C ILE A 139 8.34 -19.85 -3.19
N ILE A 140 7.18 -20.39 -2.81
CA ILE A 140 6.82 -20.60 -1.41
C ILE A 140 7.07 -22.04 -0.93
N ASN A 141 7.50 -22.92 -1.84
CA ASN A 141 7.64 -24.36 -1.65
C ASN A 141 6.39 -25.01 -1.04
N TYR A 142 5.23 -24.73 -1.61
CA TYR A 142 3.94 -25.28 -1.16
C TYR A 142 2.94 -25.32 -2.31
N ASN A 143 2.17 -26.41 -2.43
CA ASN A 143 1.13 -26.53 -3.47
C ASN A 143 -0.13 -25.74 -3.08
N LEU A 144 -0.09 -24.43 -3.32
CA LEU A 144 -1.17 -23.49 -3.07
C LEU A 144 -2.37 -23.74 -3.97
N LEU A 145 -2.13 -24.14 -5.23
CA LEU A 145 -3.20 -24.45 -6.18
C LEU A 145 -4.10 -25.58 -5.67
N LYS A 146 -3.50 -26.69 -5.21
CA LYS A 146 -4.24 -27.81 -4.63
C LYS A 146 -5.04 -27.38 -3.40
N LEU A 147 -4.47 -26.53 -2.54
CA LEU A 147 -5.20 -25.99 -1.39
C LEU A 147 -6.42 -25.15 -1.82
N CYS A 148 -6.26 -24.28 -2.81
CA CYS A 148 -7.35 -23.44 -3.32
C CYS A 148 -8.42 -24.25 -4.06
N LEU A 149 -8.07 -25.38 -4.67
CA LEU A 149 -9.00 -26.25 -5.42
C LEU A 149 -9.76 -27.22 -4.52
N ASP A 150 -9.03 -27.92 -3.65
CA ASP A 150 -9.49 -29.16 -3.02
C ASP A 150 -9.31 -29.14 -1.50
N GLY A 151 -8.58 -28.17 -0.96
CA GLY A 151 -8.15 -28.19 0.43
C GLY A 151 -9.26 -27.90 1.42
N ALA A 152 -9.19 -28.49 2.61
CA ALA A 152 -10.16 -28.19 3.66
C ALA A 152 -10.23 -26.66 3.90
N GLN A 153 -11.44 -26.11 3.90
CA GLN A 153 -11.68 -24.67 3.96
C GLN A 153 -11.06 -24.06 5.22
N GLU A 154 -11.01 -24.80 6.32
CA GLU A 154 -10.39 -24.41 7.58
C GLU A 154 -8.90 -24.11 7.39
N LYS A 155 -8.18 -24.96 6.64
CA LYS A 155 -6.76 -24.75 6.34
C LYS A 155 -6.56 -23.53 5.43
N LEU A 156 -7.41 -23.37 4.41
CA LEU A 156 -7.38 -22.20 3.54
C LEU A 156 -7.69 -20.90 4.30
N ASN A 157 -8.50 -20.96 5.36
CA ASN A 157 -8.84 -19.81 6.20
C ASN A 157 -7.68 -19.36 7.12
N ARG A 158 -6.71 -20.24 7.41
CA ARG A 158 -5.54 -19.86 8.22
C ARG A 158 -4.75 -18.75 7.51
N THR A 159 -4.42 -17.70 8.25
CA THR A 159 -3.79 -16.48 7.74
C THR A 159 -2.50 -16.75 6.96
N GLU A 160 -1.73 -17.75 7.38
CA GLU A 160 -0.49 -18.17 6.72
C GLU A 160 -0.67 -18.65 5.28
N PHE A 161 -1.82 -19.26 4.95
CA PHE A 161 -2.14 -19.69 3.59
C PHE A 161 -3.05 -18.68 2.87
N ASN A 162 -4.03 -18.13 3.58
CA ASN A 162 -5.06 -17.28 3.00
C ASN A 162 -4.46 -16.06 2.28
N GLN A 163 -3.45 -15.42 2.87
CA GLN A 163 -2.86 -14.21 2.30
C GLN A 163 -2.26 -14.46 0.91
N ALA A 164 -1.40 -15.47 0.76
CA ALA A 164 -0.86 -15.82 -0.55
C ALA A 164 -1.97 -16.30 -1.51
N ALA A 165 -2.92 -17.11 -1.01
CA ALA A 165 -4.04 -17.59 -1.80
C ALA A 165 -4.88 -16.45 -2.38
N THR A 166 -5.21 -15.43 -1.57
CA THR A 166 -5.93 -14.22 -2.00
C THR A 166 -5.16 -13.49 -3.08
N VAL A 167 -3.85 -13.25 -2.90
CA VAL A 167 -3.04 -12.52 -3.88
C VAL A 167 -3.00 -13.26 -5.22
N VAL A 168 -2.65 -14.55 -5.22
CA VAL A 168 -2.57 -15.34 -6.46
C VAL A 168 -3.94 -15.49 -7.12
N SER A 169 -5.01 -15.64 -6.34
CA SER A 169 -6.37 -15.76 -6.89
C SER A 169 -6.86 -14.45 -7.50
N SER A 170 -6.53 -13.30 -6.91
CA SER A 170 -6.81 -12.00 -7.53
C SER A 170 -6.00 -11.79 -8.81
N LEU A 171 -4.75 -12.28 -8.87
CA LEU A 171 -3.96 -12.25 -10.11
C LEU A 171 -4.55 -13.19 -11.18
N ALA A 172 -5.04 -14.36 -10.81
CA ALA A 172 -5.78 -15.25 -11.71
C ALA A 172 -7.06 -14.59 -12.27
N ALA A 173 -7.77 -13.80 -11.45
CA ALA A 173 -8.90 -13.01 -11.91
C ALA A 173 -8.48 -11.91 -12.90
N LEU A 174 -7.25 -11.40 -12.83
CA LEU A 174 -6.72 -10.46 -13.83
C LEU A 174 -6.42 -11.14 -15.17
N GLU A 175 -6.01 -12.41 -15.20
CA GLU A 175 -5.84 -13.15 -16.46
C GLU A 175 -7.16 -13.26 -17.24
N LYS A 176 -8.29 -13.35 -16.53
CA LYS A 176 -9.63 -13.22 -17.16
C LYS A 176 -9.83 -11.86 -17.82
N ILE A 177 -9.52 -10.77 -17.12
CA ILE A 177 -9.68 -9.41 -17.66
C ILE A 177 -8.75 -9.19 -18.84
N LYS A 178 -7.54 -9.72 -18.79
CA LYS A 178 -6.55 -9.60 -19.86
C LYS A 178 -7.06 -10.20 -21.16
N GLU A 179 -7.75 -11.34 -21.09
CA GLU A 179 -8.33 -11.98 -22.26
C GLU A 179 -9.64 -11.30 -22.71
N GLU A 180 -10.53 -10.96 -21.77
CA GLU A 180 -11.88 -10.46 -22.11
C GLU A 180 -11.93 -8.93 -22.35
N LYS A 181 -11.05 -8.16 -21.71
CA LYS A 181 -11.09 -6.68 -21.65
C LYS A 181 -9.67 -6.07 -21.50
N PRO A 182 -8.73 -6.27 -22.44
CA PRO A 182 -7.34 -5.80 -22.32
C PRO A 182 -7.21 -4.28 -22.13
N HIS A 183 -8.10 -3.48 -22.72
CA HIS A 183 -8.12 -2.01 -22.57
C HIS A 183 -8.22 -1.53 -21.11
N VAL A 184 -8.71 -2.37 -20.20
CA VAL A 184 -8.80 -2.04 -18.76
C VAL A 184 -7.43 -1.76 -18.17
N PHE A 185 -6.39 -2.46 -18.62
CA PHE A 185 -5.02 -2.25 -18.13
C PHE A 185 -4.41 -0.95 -18.65
N GLU A 186 -4.64 -0.62 -19.93
CA GLU A 186 -4.15 0.60 -20.57
C GLU A 186 -4.80 1.86 -19.99
N SER A 187 -6.08 1.75 -19.64
CA SER A 187 -6.88 2.83 -19.05
C SER A 187 -6.79 2.93 -17.53
N CYS A 188 -5.99 2.07 -16.87
CA CYS A 188 -5.91 2.00 -15.42
C CYS A 188 -5.20 3.21 -14.82
N VAL A 189 -5.98 4.07 -14.15
CA VAL A 189 -5.45 5.29 -13.51
C VAL A 189 -5.16 5.09 -12.03
N ALA A 190 -5.82 4.11 -11.38
CA ALA A 190 -5.60 3.81 -9.97
C ALA A 190 -5.91 2.36 -9.59
N THR A 191 -5.22 1.89 -8.57
CA THR A 191 -5.46 0.61 -7.91
C THR A 191 -5.52 0.81 -6.39
N ALA A 192 -6.33 -0.01 -5.73
CA ALA A 192 -6.35 -0.08 -4.28
C ALA A 192 -6.67 -1.50 -3.85
N GLY A 193 -5.98 -1.95 -2.82
CA GLY A 193 -6.23 -3.26 -2.26
C GLY A 193 -6.50 -3.19 -0.77
N TYR A 194 -7.44 -4.00 -0.30
CA TYR A 194 -7.84 -4.06 1.10
C TYR A 194 -6.91 -5.00 1.87
N SER A 195 -6.16 -4.46 2.84
CA SER A 195 -5.17 -5.19 3.64
C SER A 195 -4.16 -5.95 2.76
N VAL A 196 -4.18 -7.28 2.75
CA VAL A 196 -3.29 -8.08 1.89
C VAL A 196 -3.49 -7.80 0.39
N GLY A 197 -4.69 -7.38 -0.03
CA GLY A 197 -4.94 -6.98 -1.42
C GLY A 197 -4.07 -5.81 -1.87
N GLU A 198 -3.53 -5.01 -0.94
CA GLU A 198 -2.57 -3.94 -1.27
C GLU A 198 -1.32 -4.51 -1.94
N ILE A 199 -0.91 -5.74 -1.60
CA ILE A 199 0.19 -6.44 -2.29
C ILE A 199 -0.18 -6.70 -3.75
N THR A 200 -1.40 -7.15 -4.04
CA THR A 200 -1.87 -7.34 -5.42
C THR A 200 -1.87 -6.02 -6.21
N ALA A 201 -2.31 -4.92 -5.59
CA ALA A 201 -2.27 -3.59 -6.19
C ALA A 201 -0.83 -3.13 -6.49
N LEU A 202 0.10 -3.39 -5.57
CA LEU A 202 1.53 -3.10 -5.74
C LEU A 202 2.18 -3.96 -6.84
N ILE A 203 1.77 -5.22 -7.01
CA ILE A 203 2.21 -6.08 -8.12
C ILE A 203 1.68 -5.54 -9.45
N LEU A 204 0.37 -5.28 -9.54
CA LEU A 204 -0.26 -4.81 -10.78
C LEU A 204 0.32 -3.47 -11.25
N SER A 205 0.55 -2.54 -10.32
CA SER A 205 1.15 -1.24 -10.66
C SER A 205 2.61 -1.32 -11.11
N GLY A 206 3.30 -2.44 -10.81
CA GLY A 206 4.70 -2.65 -11.09
C GLY A 206 5.65 -2.28 -9.94
N ILE A 207 5.15 -1.70 -8.85
CA ILE A 207 5.98 -1.34 -7.68
C ILE A 207 6.71 -2.57 -7.13
N LEU A 208 6.00 -3.70 -7.03
CA LEU A 208 6.57 -5.00 -6.69
C LEU A 208 6.59 -5.90 -7.92
N THR A 209 7.61 -6.75 -8.02
CA THR A 209 7.56 -7.89 -8.93
C THR A 209 6.55 -8.92 -8.42
N PHE A 210 6.12 -9.82 -9.30
CA PHE A 210 5.24 -10.91 -8.90
C PHE A 210 5.92 -11.76 -7.82
N GLU A 211 7.17 -12.11 -8.04
CA GLU A 211 7.98 -12.96 -7.17
C GLU A 211 8.17 -12.31 -5.79
N ASP A 212 8.48 -11.02 -5.73
CA ASP A 212 8.60 -10.26 -4.48
C ASP A 212 7.26 -10.18 -3.75
N GLY A 213 6.18 -9.93 -4.50
CA GLY A 213 4.83 -9.85 -3.96
C GLY A 213 4.36 -11.16 -3.34
N ILE A 214 4.60 -12.30 -3.98
CA ILE A 214 4.25 -13.62 -3.43
C ILE A 214 5.08 -13.95 -2.20
N ARG A 215 6.40 -13.72 -2.23
CA ARG A 215 7.27 -13.91 -1.05
C ARG A 215 6.83 -13.04 0.12
N LEU A 216 6.47 -11.79 -0.16
CA LEU A 216 5.96 -10.86 0.85
C LEU A 216 4.64 -11.32 1.43
N ALA A 217 3.66 -11.72 0.60
CA ALA A 217 2.35 -12.18 1.06
C ALA A 217 2.45 -13.45 1.92
N TRP A 218 3.30 -14.41 1.51
CA TRP A 218 3.56 -15.62 2.28
C TRP A 218 4.23 -15.35 3.63
N THR A 219 5.30 -14.54 3.61
CA THR A 219 6.04 -14.17 4.83
C THR A 219 5.14 -13.38 5.79
N ARG A 220 4.38 -12.41 5.27
CA ARG A 220 3.41 -11.62 6.03
C ARG A 220 2.33 -12.49 6.65
N GLY A 221 1.77 -13.43 5.88
CA GLY A 221 0.77 -14.39 6.37
C GLY A 221 1.28 -15.21 7.56
N LYS A 222 2.45 -15.84 7.41
CA LYS A 222 3.07 -16.65 8.48
C LYS A 222 3.42 -15.81 9.71
N ALA A 223 4.02 -14.65 9.50
CA ALA A 223 4.42 -13.77 10.59
C ALA A 223 3.22 -13.22 11.38
N MET A 224 2.12 -12.88 10.69
CA MET A 224 0.88 -12.44 11.33
C MET A 224 0.15 -13.60 12.03
N GLN A 225 0.18 -14.82 11.48
CA GLN A 225 -0.36 -16.00 12.17
C GLN A 225 0.44 -16.27 13.45
N TYR A 226 1.77 -16.21 13.40
CA TYR A 226 2.61 -16.33 14.59
C TYR A 226 2.28 -15.29 15.66
N ALA A 227 2.06 -14.03 15.26
CA ALA A 227 1.63 -12.98 16.19
C ALA A 227 0.22 -13.24 16.75
N ALA A 228 -0.69 -13.79 15.93
CA ALA A 228 -2.03 -14.17 16.33
C ALA A 228 -2.03 -15.26 17.42
N ASP A 229 -1.14 -16.25 17.30
CA ASP A 229 -1.04 -17.40 18.19
C ASP A 229 -0.42 -17.07 19.56
N LYS A 230 0.15 -15.86 19.74
CA LYS A 230 0.83 -15.45 20.98
C LYS A 230 -0.11 -15.18 22.15
N VAL A 231 -1.27 -14.60 21.86
CA VAL A 231 -2.26 -14.18 22.86
C VAL A 231 -3.67 -14.31 22.29
N PRO A 232 -4.69 -14.63 23.11
CA PRO A 232 -6.09 -14.59 22.67
C PRO A 232 -6.46 -13.19 22.17
N GLN A 233 -6.85 -13.11 20.91
CA GLN A 233 -7.15 -11.84 20.25
C GLN A 233 -8.13 -12.04 19.10
N GLY A 234 -8.76 -10.96 18.63
CA GLY A 234 -9.73 -11.05 17.53
C GLY A 234 -10.14 -9.70 16.96
N MET A 235 -11.20 -9.73 16.15
CA MET A 235 -11.79 -8.55 15.52
C MET A 235 -13.32 -8.57 15.63
N LEU A 236 -13.91 -7.39 15.78
CA LEU A 236 -15.33 -7.14 15.96
C LEU A 236 -15.79 -6.11 14.93
N SER A 237 -16.69 -6.52 14.02
CA SER A 237 -17.39 -5.59 13.13
C SER A 237 -18.51 -4.91 13.90
N ILE A 238 -18.59 -3.59 13.78
CA ILE A 238 -19.60 -2.76 14.44
C ILE A 238 -20.21 -1.74 13.47
N ILE A 239 -21.43 -1.32 13.74
CA ILE A 239 -22.05 -0.14 13.15
C ILE A 239 -22.12 0.94 14.23
N CYS A 240 -21.52 2.08 13.96
CA CYS A 240 -21.55 3.27 14.80
C CYS A 240 -22.77 4.12 14.46
N THR A 241 -23.51 4.53 15.49
CA THR A 241 -24.55 5.56 15.39
C THR A 241 -23.92 6.94 15.57
N PRO A 242 -24.63 8.04 15.27
CA PRO A 242 -24.14 9.40 15.56
C PRO A 242 -23.82 9.65 17.04
N LYS A 243 -24.35 8.83 17.96
CA LYS A 243 -24.10 8.91 19.41
C LYS A 243 -22.88 8.09 19.86
N THR A 244 -22.36 7.19 19.02
CA THR A 244 -21.23 6.32 19.36
C THR A 244 -19.96 7.14 19.57
N LYS A 245 -19.36 7.04 20.77
CA LYS A 245 -18.04 7.61 21.09
C LYS A 245 -16.96 6.53 21.04
N LEU A 246 -16.55 6.13 19.84
CA LEU A 246 -15.72 4.92 19.64
C LEU A 246 -14.36 4.94 20.36
N SER A 247 -13.76 6.12 20.55
CA SER A 247 -12.54 6.27 21.36
C SER A 247 -12.77 5.91 22.82
N GLN A 248 -13.89 6.36 23.40
CA GLN A 248 -14.31 6.05 24.76
C GLN A 248 -14.61 4.56 24.91
N VAL A 249 -15.36 3.96 23.97
CA VAL A 249 -15.62 2.51 23.93
C VAL A 249 -14.33 1.70 24.02
N CYS A 250 -13.35 2.02 23.18
CA CYS A 250 -12.06 1.32 23.18
C CYS A 250 -11.26 1.56 24.47
N GLN A 251 -11.36 2.74 25.08
CA GLN A 251 -10.67 3.05 26.32
C GLN A 251 -11.27 2.30 27.51
N GLU A 252 -12.60 2.28 27.63
CA GLU A 252 -13.30 1.55 28.69
C GLU A 252 -13.06 0.04 28.57
N ALA A 253 -13.09 -0.50 27.35
CA ALA A 253 -12.75 -1.91 27.11
C ALA A 253 -11.33 -2.28 27.55
N LYS A 254 -10.34 -1.41 27.30
CA LYS A 254 -8.97 -1.60 27.81
C LYS A 254 -8.92 -1.50 29.33
N ASN A 255 -9.58 -0.52 29.93
CA ASN A 255 -9.61 -0.34 31.38
C ASN A 255 -10.23 -1.55 32.07
N TRP A 256 -11.33 -2.07 31.54
CA TRP A 256 -11.95 -3.30 32.02
C TRP A 256 -11.01 -4.50 31.91
N ALA A 257 -10.35 -4.68 30.76
CA ALA A 257 -9.38 -5.76 30.58
C ALA A 257 -8.19 -5.65 31.55
N MET A 258 -7.71 -4.44 31.86
CA MET A 258 -6.67 -4.23 32.88
C MET A 258 -7.17 -4.63 34.27
N ASN A 259 -8.39 -4.26 34.63
CA ASN A 259 -8.98 -4.56 35.94
C ASN A 259 -9.14 -6.07 36.19
N ILE A 260 -9.30 -6.87 35.15
CA ILE A 260 -9.36 -8.34 35.24
C ILE A 260 -8.00 -9.03 35.07
N GLY A 261 -6.90 -8.26 35.03
CA GLY A 261 -5.53 -8.80 35.07
C GLY A 261 -4.77 -8.84 33.74
N ILE A 262 -5.30 -8.30 32.64
CA ILE A 262 -4.53 -8.18 31.39
C ILE A 262 -3.57 -6.99 31.50
N GLU A 263 -2.25 -7.23 31.53
CA GLU A 263 -1.25 -6.18 31.82
C GLU A 263 -1.25 -5.04 30.79
N LYS A 264 -1.35 -5.36 29.49
CA LYS A 264 -1.24 -4.38 28.38
C LYS A 264 -2.30 -4.64 27.31
N PRO A 265 -3.60 -4.46 27.61
CA PRO A 265 -4.66 -4.80 26.69
C PRO A 265 -4.68 -3.83 25.52
N ILE A 266 -4.88 -4.39 24.34
CA ILE A 266 -5.11 -3.65 23.11
C ILE A 266 -6.60 -3.74 22.80
N CYS A 267 -7.21 -2.59 22.54
CA CYS A 267 -8.50 -2.50 21.88
C CYS A 267 -8.52 -1.17 21.11
N ARG A 268 -8.69 -1.23 19.79
CA ARG A 268 -8.70 -0.05 18.92
C ARG A 268 -9.39 -0.35 17.60
N ILE A 269 -9.72 0.72 16.88
CA ILE A 269 -10.14 0.61 15.47
C ILE A 269 -8.98 0.02 14.68
N ALA A 270 -9.23 -1.10 14.01
CA ALA A 270 -8.31 -1.74 13.08
C ALA A 270 -8.64 -1.39 11.63
N ILE A 271 -9.91 -1.13 11.30
CA ILE A 271 -10.33 -0.86 9.93
C ILE A 271 -11.43 0.20 9.91
N PHE A 272 -11.21 1.25 9.10
CA PHE A 272 -12.23 2.22 8.70
C PHE A 272 -12.85 1.73 7.39
N LEU A 273 -14.02 1.07 7.46
CA LEU A 273 -14.61 0.44 6.28
C LEU A 273 -15.50 1.40 5.49
N CYS A 274 -16.46 2.04 6.14
CA CYS A 274 -17.26 3.17 5.63
C CYS A 274 -17.73 4.02 6.82
N THR A 275 -18.41 5.14 6.57
CA THR A 275 -18.78 6.16 7.58
C THR A 275 -19.25 5.54 8.91
N GLU A 276 -20.25 4.66 8.86
CA GLU A 276 -20.85 4.05 10.04
C GLU A 276 -20.17 2.73 10.43
N ARG A 277 -19.61 1.98 9.49
CA ARG A 277 -19.06 0.64 9.77
C ARG A 277 -17.57 0.67 10.03
N LYS A 278 -17.16 0.24 11.22
CA LYS A 278 -15.76 0.09 11.63
C LYS A 278 -15.50 -1.34 12.10
N ILE A 279 -14.24 -1.73 12.09
CA ILE A 279 -13.79 -2.98 12.72
C ILE A 279 -12.87 -2.61 13.87
N ILE A 280 -13.25 -3.03 15.07
CA ILE A 280 -12.41 -2.96 16.27
C ILE A 280 -11.61 -4.25 16.36
N ALA A 281 -10.38 -4.19 16.86
CA ALA A 281 -9.58 -5.37 17.14
C ALA A 281 -8.78 -5.20 18.43
N GLY A 282 -8.47 -6.32 19.06
CA GLY A 282 -7.86 -6.34 20.37
C GLY A 282 -7.82 -7.71 21.03
N ASN A 283 -7.48 -7.71 22.32
CA ASN A 283 -7.61 -8.86 23.20
C ASN A 283 -9.07 -9.33 23.27
N ILE A 284 -9.30 -10.64 23.41
CA ILE A 284 -10.66 -11.21 23.40
C ILE A 284 -11.52 -10.61 24.50
N GLU A 285 -10.94 -10.46 25.69
CA GLU A 285 -11.57 -9.93 26.90
C GLU A 285 -12.11 -8.51 26.67
N ALA A 286 -11.29 -7.62 26.11
CA ALA A 286 -11.70 -6.26 25.81
C ALA A 286 -12.85 -6.23 24.78
N LEU A 287 -12.82 -7.11 23.80
CA LEU A 287 -13.89 -7.21 22.80
C LEU A 287 -15.18 -7.81 23.38
N GLU A 288 -15.09 -8.76 24.30
CA GLU A 288 -16.26 -9.33 25.00
C GLU A 288 -16.96 -8.28 25.87
N TYR A 289 -16.19 -7.40 26.50
CA TYR A 289 -16.74 -6.26 27.21
C TYR A 289 -17.54 -5.33 26.28
N ILE A 290 -17.04 -5.06 25.07
CA ILE A 290 -17.78 -4.26 24.08
C ILE A 290 -19.08 -4.96 23.66
N GLU A 291 -19.04 -6.27 23.45
CA GLU A 291 -20.23 -7.05 23.07
C GLU A 291 -21.32 -7.01 24.15
N LYS A 292 -20.92 -7.15 25.42
CA LYS A 292 -21.83 -7.12 26.56
C LYS A 292 -22.47 -5.73 26.75
N ASN A 293 -21.72 -4.66 26.50
CA ASN A 293 -22.16 -3.28 26.74
C ASN A 293 -22.53 -2.52 25.45
N LYS A 294 -22.80 -3.23 24.34
CA LYS A 294 -23.05 -2.63 23.02
C LYS A 294 -24.17 -1.58 23.02
N THR A 295 -25.23 -1.81 23.81
CA THR A 295 -26.38 -0.89 23.90
C THR A 295 -25.98 0.42 24.56
N GLU A 296 -25.22 0.35 25.66
CA GLU A 296 -24.70 1.53 26.37
C GLU A 296 -23.76 2.35 25.47
N PHE A 297 -23.00 1.67 24.62
CA PHE A 297 -22.11 2.29 23.63
C PHE A 297 -22.82 2.78 22.37
N ASN A 298 -24.14 2.66 22.27
CA ASN A 298 -24.93 3.01 21.10
C ASN A 298 -24.38 2.33 19.82
N LEU A 299 -23.96 1.06 19.94
CA LEU A 299 -23.44 0.25 18.83
C LEU A 299 -24.52 -0.66 18.27
N GLU A 300 -24.57 -0.75 16.95
CA GLU A 300 -25.47 -1.65 16.23
C GLU A 300 -24.68 -2.77 15.53
N ASN A 301 -25.36 -3.89 15.27
CA ASN A 301 -24.85 -5.02 14.48
C ASN A 301 -23.40 -5.45 14.85
N VAL A 302 -23.18 -5.63 16.15
CA VAL A 302 -21.90 -6.06 16.72
C VAL A 302 -21.71 -7.55 16.47
N SER A 303 -20.66 -7.92 15.72
CA SER A 303 -20.40 -9.30 15.30
C SER A 303 -18.91 -9.64 15.20
N ARG A 304 -18.52 -10.82 15.67
CA ARG A 304 -17.15 -11.34 15.57
C ARG A 304 -16.81 -11.68 14.12
N LEU A 305 -15.58 -11.35 13.72
CA LEU A 305 -15.04 -11.80 12.44
C LEU A 305 -14.34 -13.16 12.61
N PRO A 306 -14.52 -14.11 11.67
CA PRO A 306 -13.89 -15.43 11.72
C PRO A 306 -12.42 -15.35 11.29
N VAL A 307 -11.59 -14.70 12.10
CA VAL A 307 -10.16 -14.46 11.84
C VAL A 307 -9.33 -14.91 13.02
N SER A 308 -8.07 -15.31 12.76
CA SER A 308 -7.19 -15.83 13.81
C SER A 308 -6.66 -14.78 14.76
N GLY A 309 -6.71 -13.48 14.44
CA GLY A 309 -6.29 -12.48 15.41
C GLY A 309 -6.63 -11.02 15.13
N ALA A 310 -6.08 -10.13 15.96
CA ALA A 310 -6.36 -8.70 15.98
C ALA A 310 -5.47 -7.93 14.99
N PHE A 311 -5.66 -8.19 13.70
CA PHE A 311 -4.86 -7.58 12.63
C PHE A 311 -4.95 -6.06 12.64
N HIS A 312 -3.92 -5.38 12.12
CA HIS A 312 -3.87 -3.91 12.04
C HIS A 312 -3.84 -3.20 13.40
N THR A 313 -3.31 -3.89 14.42
CA THR A 313 -3.07 -3.37 15.77
C THR A 313 -1.65 -3.69 16.24
N PRO A 314 -1.18 -3.09 17.35
CA PRO A 314 0.12 -3.44 17.96
C PRO A 314 0.28 -4.91 18.35
N LEU A 315 -0.81 -5.68 18.49
CA LEU A 315 -0.69 -7.13 18.71
C LEU A 315 0.01 -7.84 17.55
N MET A 316 0.12 -7.20 16.38
CA MET A 316 0.88 -7.69 15.23
C MET A 316 2.35 -7.26 15.21
N GLU A 317 2.86 -6.54 16.22
CA GLU A 317 4.28 -6.17 16.31
C GLU A 317 5.26 -7.36 16.18
N PRO A 318 4.97 -8.57 16.73
CA PRO A 318 5.84 -9.72 16.53
C PRO A 318 6.05 -10.10 15.06
N ALA A 319 5.12 -9.73 14.16
CA ALA A 319 5.24 -10.00 12.73
C ALA A 319 6.25 -9.08 12.02
N LEU A 320 6.57 -7.92 12.60
CA LEU A 320 7.33 -6.86 11.92
C LEU A 320 8.76 -7.29 11.61
N LYS A 321 9.41 -8.09 12.47
CA LYS A 321 10.81 -8.50 12.27
C LYS A 321 10.96 -9.28 10.96
N SER A 322 10.17 -10.35 10.78
CA SER A 322 10.24 -11.22 9.60
C SER A 322 9.88 -10.48 8.32
N VAL A 323 8.85 -9.62 8.36
CA VAL A 323 8.44 -8.85 7.19
C VAL A 323 9.45 -7.75 6.84
N SER A 324 10.05 -7.11 7.85
CA SER A 324 11.09 -6.09 7.65
C SER A 324 12.31 -6.69 6.97
N GLU A 325 12.75 -7.87 7.41
CA GLU A 325 13.88 -8.57 6.79
C GLU A 325 13.60 -8.91 5.33
N MET A 326 12.42 -9.47 5.03
CA MET A 326 12.01 -9.74 3.65
C MET A 326 11.96 -8.47 2.78
N LEU A 327 11.48 -7.35 3.33
CA LEU A 327 11.41 -6.09 2.58
C LEU A 327 12.79 -5.52 2.25
N LYS A 328 13.86 -5.87 2.97
CA LYS A 328 15.22 -5.41 2.65
C LYS A 328 15.66 -5.89 1.27
N SER A 329 15.34 -7.15 0.91
CA SER A 329 15.73 -7.75 -0.38
C SER A 329 14.86 -7.33 -1.56
N ILE A 330 13.74 -6.66 -1.33
CA ILE A 330 12.78 -6.27 -2.38
C ILE A 330 13.22 -4.96 -3.04
N THR A 331 13.17 -4.89 -4.37
CA THR A 331 13.39 -3.64 -5.11
C THR A 331 12.04 -2.95 -5.35
N ILE A 332 11.98 -1.64 -5.12
CA ILE A 332 10.77 -0.83 -5.33
C ILE A 332 10.92 -0.12 -6.68
N ASN A 333 9.98 -0.37 -7.59
CA ASN A 333 9.99 0.23 -8.92
C ASN A 333 8.96 1.36 -9.04
N GLU A 334 9.08 2.16 -10.10
CA GLU A 334 8.12 3.21 -10.44
C GLU A 334 6.75 2.59 -10.83
N PRO A 335 5.64 3.07 -10.26
CA PRO A 335 4.31 2.60 -10.61
C PRO A 335 3.84 3.13 -11.96
N ARG A 336 3.10 2.30 -12.70
CA ARG A 336 2.37 2.70 -13.92
C ARG A 336 1.07 3.45 -13.64
N CYS A 337 0.51 3.28 -12.45
CA CYS A 337 -0.75 3.89 -12.03
C CYS A 337 -0.75 4.17 -10.53
N LYS A 338 -1.64 5.05 -10.04
CA LYS A 338 -1.67 5.41 -8.62
C LYS A 338 -2.06 4.21 -7.75
N VAL A 339 -1.30 3.93 -6.69
CA VAL A 339 -1.63 2.87 -5.72
C VAL A 339 -1.92 3.52 -4.37
N TYR A 340 -3.06 3.21 -3.77
CA TYR A 340 -3.47 3.82 -2.50
C TYR A 340 -3.04 3.01 -1.28
N SER A 341 -2.29 3.65 -0.38
CA SER A 341 -1.79 3.02 0.84
C SER A 341 -2.86 2.93 1.92
N ASN A 342 -3.10 1.74 2.47
CA ASN A 342 -4.05 1.56 3.57
C ASN A 342 -3.60 2.26 4.87
N TYR A 343 -2.29 2.47 5.05
CA TYR A 343 -1.76 3.19 6.22
C TYR A 343 -2.00 4.70 6.12
N LYS A 344 -1.67 5.30 4.97
CA LYS A 344 -1.77 6.75 4.78
C LYS A 344 -3.19 7.19 4.42
N GLY A 345 -3.93 6.39 3.66
CA GLY A 345 -5.20 6.78 3.04
C GLY A 345 -5.02 7.52 1.70
N TYR A 346 -3.78 7.69 1.23
CA TYR A 346 -3.41 8.45 0.03
C TYR A 346 -2.55 7.61 -0.91
N PRO A 347 -2.36 8.04 -2.18
CA PRO A 347 -1.44 7.38 -3.09
C PRO A 347 -0.01 7.29 -2.55
N TYR A 348 0.70 6.23 -2.90
CA TYR A 348 2.15 6.20 -2.81
C TYR A 348 2.74 7.30 -3.71
N SER A 349 3.31 8.34 -3.11
CA SER A 349 3.90 9.47 -3.82
C SER A 349 5.43 9.43 -3.84
N ASN A 350 6.05 9.00 -2.73
CA ASN A 350 7.49 8.88 -2.62
C ASN A 350 7.89 7.42 -2.36
N LEU A 351 8.56 6.83 -3.35
CA LEU A 351 8.93 5.42 -3.34
C LEU A 351 9.82 5.01 -2.15
N ARG A 352 10.59 5.95 -1.59
CA ARG A 352 11.44 5.68 -0.41
C ARG A 352 10.63 5.26 0.81
N TYR A 353 9.35 5.62 0.87
CA TYR A 353 8.48 5.26 1.99
C TYR A 353 7.63 4.02 1.75
N VAL A 354 7.66 3.39 0.57
CA VAL A 354 6.82 2.22 0.26
C VAL A 354 7.02 1.10 1.29
N LYS A 355 8.26 0.66 1.49
CA LYS A 355 8.59 -0.39 2.47
C LYS A 355 8.16 -0.02 3.90
N LYS A 356 8.36 1.25 4.29
CA LYS A 356 7.94 1.76 5.61
C LYS A 356 6.43 1.71 5.78
N TYR A 357 5.67 2.07 4.76
CA TYR A 357 4.21 2.08 4.83
C TYR A 357 3.65 0.66 4.81
N ILE A 358 4.23 -0.27 4.06
CA ILE A 358 3.89 -1.71 4.11
C ILE A 358 4.07 -2.24 5.55
N LEU A 359 5.18 -1.92 6.22
CA LEU A 359 5.38 -2.34 7.62
C LEU A 359 4.38 -1.69 8.57
N LYS A 360 4.17 -0.37 8.44
CA LYS A 360 3.18 0.35 9.28
C LYS A 360 1.77 -0.18 9.08
N GLN A 361 1.42 -0.61 7.87
CA GLN A 361 0.11 -1.19 7.53
C GLN A 361 -0.24 -2.42 8.39
N ILE A 362 0.75 -3.21 8.82
CA ILE A 362 0.52 -4.43 9.62
C ILE A 362 0.00 -4.12 11.03
N VAL A 363 0.46 -3.01 11.63
CA VAL A 363 0.19 -2.64 13.03
C VAL A 363 -0.65 -1.38 13.19
N SER A 364 -1.07 -0.77 12.07
CA SER A 364 -1.85 0.46 12.03
C SER A 364 -3.18 0.23 11.33
N PRO A 365 -4.21 1.04 11.64
CA PRO A 365 -5.53 0.84 11.07
C PRO A 365 -5.54 0.97 9.54
N VAL A 366 -6.30 0.10 8.88
CA VAL A 366 -6.59 0.19 7.45
C VAL A 366 -7.58 1.31 7.19
N LYS A 367 -7.15 2.32 6.46
CA LYS A 367 -7.94 3.50 6.07
C LYS A 367 -8.68 3.30 4.75
N TRP A 368 -9.47 2.22 4.66
CA TRP A 368 -10.13 1.83 3.41
C TRP A 368 -11.16 2.85 2.93
N GLU A 369 -11.99 3.33 3.86
CA GLU A 369 -12.94 4.41 3.63
C GLU A 369 -12.24 5.64 3.01
N GLN A 370 -11.13 6.06 3.61
CA GLN A 370 -10.37 7.23 3.15
C GLN A 370 -9.71 6.98 1.80
N CYS A 371 -9.18 5.78 1.54
CA CYS A 371 -8.66 5.40 0.23
C CYS A 371 -9.74 5.56 -0.84
N LEU A 372 -10.93 4.98 -0.64
CA LEU A 372 -12.01 5.06 -1.61
C LEU A 372 -12.57 6.48 -1.74
N GLN A 373 -12.71 7.23 -0.65
CA GLN A 373 -13.08 8.65 -0.70
C GLN A 373 -12.08 9.44 -1.56
N ASN A 374 -10.77 9.26 -1.36
CA ASN A 374 -9.76 9.98 -2.13
C ASN A 374 -9.70 9.55 -3.61
N ILE A 375 -9.92 8.27 -3.92
CA ILE A 375 -10.02 7.76 -5.30
C ILE A 375 -11.23 8.37 -6.02
N TYR A 376 -12.37 8.47 -5.33
CA TYR A 376 -13.64 8.86 -5.93
C TYR A 376 -14.00 10.34 -5.74
N ASN A 377 -13.17 11.12 -5.05
CA ASN A 377 -13.37 12.55 -4.89
C ASN A 377 -13.21 13.27 -6.24
N ARG A 378 -14.22 14.06 -6.62
CA ARG A 378 -14.25 14.81 -7.88
C ARG A 378 -15.32 15.92 -7.85
N PRO A 379 -15.18 16.95 -8.69
CA PRO A 379 -16.19 18.00 -8.80
C PRO A 379 -17.58 17.46 -9.14
N LYS A 380 -18.62 18.14 -8.63
CA LYS A 380 -20.02 17.82 -8.94
C LYS A 380 -20.23 17.86 -10.47
N GLY A 381 -20.93 16.87 -11.00
CA GLY A 381 -21.17 16.74 -12.45
C GLY A 381 -20.08 15.97 -13.21
N THR A 382 -18.92 15.72 -12.60
CA THR A 382 -17.88 14.89 -13.22
C THR A 382 -18.29 13.41 -13.18
N SER A 383 -18.11 12.72 -14.31
CA SER A 383 -18.43 11.29 -14.42
C SER A 383 -17.46 10.41 -13.63
N PHE A 384 -17.83 9.14 -13.44
CA PHE A 384 -17.00 8.17 -12.72
C PHE A 384 -16.22 7.25 -13.66
N PRO A 385 -14.97 6.85 -13.31
CA PRO A 385 -14.28 5.74 -13.93
C PRO A 385 -15.05 4.44 -13.82
N GLU A 386 -14.76 3.54 -14.75
CA GLU A 386 -15.14 2.15 -14.59
C GLU A 386 -14.37 1.55 -13.43
N THR A 387 -15.07 0.80 -12.57
CA THR A 387 -14.43 0.13 -11.43
C THR A 387 -14.51 -1.37 -11.63
N TYR A 388 -13.45 -2.08 -11.31
CA TYR A 388 -13.39 -3.52 -11.40
C TYR A 388 -13.11 -4.11 -10.01
N ASP A 389 -14.05 -4.90 -9.52
CA ASP A 389 -13.94 -5.69 -8.30
C ASP A 389 -13.29 -7.03 -8.65
N ILE A 390 -12.04 -7.22 -8.21
CA ILE A 390 -11.16 -8.29 -8.69
C ILE A 390 -11.15 -9.49 -7.73
N GLY A 391 -11.93 -10.53 -8.01
CA GLY A 391 -11.86 -11.79 -7.26
C GLY A 391 -12.45 -11.73 -5.85
N SER A 392 -13.33 -10.75 -5.56
CA SER A 392 -13.99 -10.65 -4.25
C SER A 392 -15.44 -11.15 -4.20
N GLU A 393 -15.99 -11.63 -5.33
CA GLU A 393 -17.40 -12.01 -5.48
C GLU A 393 -18.37 -10.85 -5.14
N GLY A 394 -17.99 -9.61 -5.46
CA GLY A 394 -18.84 -8.42 -5.28
C GLY A 394 -18.74 -7.76 -3.91
N ARG A 395 -17.86 -8.22 -3.02
CA ARG A 395 -17.64 -7.60 -1.71
C ARG A 395 -17.06 -6.19 -1.82
N MET A 396 -16.09 -5.96 -2.71
CA MET A 396 -15.52 -4.63 -2.91
C MET A 396 -16.56 -3.67 -3.51
N ARG A 397 -17.38 -4.14 -4.46
CA ARG A 397 -18.52 -3.38 -4.99
C ARG A 397 -19.52 -3.00 -3.89
N THR A 398 -19.81 -3.93 -2.99
CA THR A 398 -20.74 -3.70 -1.87
C THR A 398 -20.21 -2.62 -0.92
N ILE A 399 -18.93 -2.70 -0.54
CA ILE A 399 -18.31 -1.66 0.30
C ILE A 399 -18.24 -0.33 -0.43
N LEU A 400 -17.91 -0.32 -1.72
CA LEU A 400 -17.91 0.88 -2.54
C LEU A 400 -19.30 1.52 -2.59
N LYS A 401 -20.39 0.73 -2.69
CA LYS A 401 -21.76 1.26 -2.66
C LYS A 401 -22.06 2.00 -1.36
N LEU A 402 -21.54 1.53 -0.23
CA LEU A 402 -21.72 2.17 1.09
C LEU A 402 -20.97 3.50 1.21
N ILE A 403 -19.88 3.69 0.47
CA ILE A 403 -19.06 4.92 0.51
C ILE A 403 -19.46 5.90 -0.60
N ASN A 404 -19.70 5.37 -1.80
CA ASN A 404 -20.05 6.14 -2.99
C ASN A 404 -20.97 5.33 -3.90
N ALA A 405 -22.28 5.43 -3.64
CA ALA A 405 -23.30 4.72 -4.40
C ALA A 405 -23.26 5.04 -5.91
N LYS A 406 -22.86 6.25 -6.30
CA LYS A 406 -22.76 6.64 -7.73
C LYS A 406 -21.61 5.91 -8.41
N ALA A 407 -20.42 5.89 -7.80
CA ALA A 407 -19.27 5.14 -8.29
C ALA A 407 -19.56 3.63 -8.43
N SER A 408 -20.31 3.07 -7.48
CA SER A 408 -20.62 1.63 -7.49
C SER A 408 -21.46 1.17 -8.68
N ARG A 409 -22.17 2.08 -9.36
CA ARG A 409 -23.00 1.75 -10.53
C ARG A 409 -22.17 1.34 -11.75
N SER A 410 -20.95 1.87 -11.88
CA SER A 410 -19.98 1.49 -12.92
C SER A 410 -19.00 0.42 -12.45
N CYS A 411 -19.36 -0.34 -11.39
CA CYS A 411 -18.50 -1.38 -10.84
C CYS A 411 -18.86 -2.78 -11.39
N THR A 412 -17.93 -3.35 -12.17
CA THR A 412 -18.01 -4.71 -12.72
C THR A 412 -17.33 -5.69 -11.77
N VAL A 413 -17.97 -6.84 -11.52
CA VAL A 413 -17.42 -7.93 -10.69
C VAL A 413 -16.76 -8.97 -11.58
N ILE A 414 -15.54 -9.38 -11.24
CA ILE A 414 -14.70 -10.34 -11.95
C ILE A 414 -14.35 -11.49 -11.01
#